data_AF-A0A438I729-F1
#
_entry.id   AF-A0A438I729-F1
#
_cell.length_a   1.000
_cell.length_b   1.000
_cell.length_c   1.000
_cell.angle_alpha   90.00
_cell.angle_beta   90.00
_cell.angle_gamma   90.00
#
_symmetry.space_group_name_H-M   'P 1'
#
loop_
_entity.id
_entity.type
_entity.pdbx_description
1 polymer ?
#
loop_
_entity_poly.entity_id
_entity_poly.type
_entity_poly.pdbx_seq_one_letter_code
_entity_poly.pdbx_strand_id
1 'polypeptide(L)'
;MNKWVVKEFMADHNHPLVEQKNIQFLRSHRVIKNADKAQLNAMRGVGMGTSQIMDYMVQQSGGYNNVGFTKKDLYNHVDADRRVHLRDGDAKGALAYLCGKSEMDPSFYYKYNVDEDNRLANLFWADSTSKLDYNCFGDVLAFDTTYRTNAYKKPLMKVLALIFESWRFVLDAMNNKKPLSVITDGDKAMREAIKRIFPDSCHRLCAWHIQHNAFTNVHVKDFTNHFSKCMFMEGTVEEFECAWNDMLEMFNLHGHKWVTNIYAKRSRWAEAYLRGHFFAGMKSTQRCESMNAYLNRFFKTRLKLFEFVKHFDRALSCIRHNEAKAEFETHHCSAVLTSKLYPLEKYIEHLEAISESCIMKRWSKLAKETVQVHHDNESQGDAPNIIRYGALSSMCSRMSYFASQSEKAFKEARCEIQRLTCQMEELCKNSVEKSEREDLKATKHHVRDPIIVKAKGNPGNLKDKFKKPRHCGKCKKVRHTVRKCPEFVNTHNAFINIEDSIKDMGDMPSLLNHNMEGGSRHETNEFSQNVSLTFFK
;
A
#
# COMPACT_ATOMS: atom_id res chain seq x y z
N MET A 1 8.54 -43.55 -41.89
CA MET A 1 7.91 -44.19 -40.71
C MET A 1 8.70 -43.79 -39.47
N ASN A 2 8.36 -42.67 -38.83
CA ASN A 2 9.02 -42.26 -37.56
C ASN A 2 8.12 -42.67 -36.40
N LYS A 3 8.23 -43.93 -35.97
CA LYS A 3 7.55 -44.42 -34.77
C LYS A 3 8.58 -44.64 -33.66
N TRP A 4 8.29 -44.11 -32.48
CA TRP A 4 9.04 -44.44 -31.27
C TRP A 4 8.70 -45.87 -30.86
N VAL A 5 9.72 -46.67 -30.55
CA VAL A 5 9.58 -48.05 -30.08
C VAL A 5 10.27 -48.15 -28.73
N VAL A 6 9.58 -48.69 -27.72
CA VAL A 6 10.18 -48.97 -26.41
C VAL A 6 11.17 -50.12 -26.58
N LYS A 7 12.45 -49.86 -26.33
CA LYS A 7 13.53 -50.84 -26.52
C LYS A 7 13.61 -51.87 -25.39
N GLU A 8 13.26 -51.46 -24.17
CA GLU A 8 13.45 -52.27 -22.96
C GLU A 8 12.54 -51.77 -21.83
N PHE A 9 11.99 -52.69 -21.05
CA PHE A 9 11.25 -52.43 -19.83
C PHE A 9 11.76 -53.36 -18.74
N MET A 10 12.40 -52.80 -17.71
CA MET A 10 12.82 -53.52 -16.51
C MET A 10 11.83 -53.22 -15.40
N ALA A 11 11.11 -54.24 -14.94
CA ALA A 11 10.11 -54.12 -13.88
C ALA A 11 10.75 -54.05 -12.49
N ASP A 12 11.96 -54.62 -12.32
CA ASP A 12 12.62 -54.71 -11.03
C ASP A 12 13.30 -53.39 -10.65
N HIS A 13 13.06 -52.96 -9.41
CA HIS A 13 13.67 -51.77 -8.84
C HIS A 13 14.70 -52.17 -7.79
N ASN A 14 15.81 -51.42 -7.71
CA ASN A 14 16.83 -51.61 -6.67
C ASN A 14 16.43 -51.03 -5.30
N HIS A 15 15.18 -50.58 -5.15
CA HIS A 15 14.60 -50.08 -3.91
C HIS A 15 13.08 -50.31 -3.91
N PRO A 16 12.44 -50.39 -2.72
CA PRO A 16 10.98 -50.38 -2.63
C PRO A 16 10.37 -49.14 -3.27
N LEU A 17 9.24 -49.30 -3.96
CA LEU A 17 8.48 -48.18 -4.48
C LEU A 17 7.93 -47.32 -3.33
N VAL A 18 7.86 -46.01 -3.57
CA VAL A 18 7.33 -45.08 -2.58
C VAL A 18 5.82 -45.32 -2.42
N GLU A 19 5.39 -45.50 -1.18
CA GLU A 19 3.98 -45.71 -0.83
C GLU A 19 3.11 -44.57 -1.36
N GLN A 20 1.88 -44.90 -1.79
CA GLN A 20 0.94 -43.95 -2.42
C GLN A 20 0.74 -42.65 -1.61
N LYS A 21 0.64 -42.75 -0.28
CA LYS A 21 0.48 -41.60 0.63
C LYS A 21 1.66 -40.63 0.65
N ASN A 22 2.84 -41.09 0.21
CA ASN A 22 4.09 -40.33 0.20
C ASN A 22 4.46 -39.79 -1.18
N ILE A 23 3.70 -40.12 -2.24
CA ILE A 23 3.96 -39.67 -3.62
C ILE A 23 4.01 -38.14 -3.73
N GLN A 24 3.20 -37.43 -2.95
CA GLN A 24 3.23 -35.95 -2.88
C GLN A 24 4.60 -35.37 -2.49
N PHE A 25 5.49 -36.15 -1.88
CA PHE A 25 6.84 -35.75 -1.51
C PHE A 25 7.91 -36.12 -2.55
N LEU A 26 7.53 -36.78 -3.64
CA LEU A 26 8.42 -37.04 -4.79
C LEU A 26 8.54 -35.80 -5.67
N ARG A 27 9.77 -35.31 -5.89
CA ARG A 27 10.01 -34.11 -6.70
C ARG A 27 9.47 -34.24 -8.13
N SER A 28 9.56 -35.42 -8.74
CA SER A 28 9.07 -35.70 -10.10
C SER A 28 7.55 -35.61 -10.23
N HIS A 29 6.81 -35.80 -9.13
CA HIS A 29 5.36 -35.78 -9.11
C HIS A 29 4.79 -34.42 -8.64
N ARG A 30 5.65 -33.49 -8.19
CA ARG A 30 5.23 -32.16 -7.76
C ARG A 30 5.23 -31.18 -8.91
N VAL A 31 4.05 -30.77 -9.36
CA VAL A 31 3.87 -29.81 -10.45
C VAL A 31 2.81 -28.79 -10.07
N ILE A 32 3.16 -27.51 -10.12
CA ILE A 32 2.19 -26.43 -10.03
C ILE A 32 1.62 -26.23 -11.44
N LYS A 33 0.34 -26.54 -11.64
CA LYS A 33 -0.31 -26.42 -12.95
C LYS A 33 -0.50 -24.94 -13.28
N ASN A 34 -0.65 -24.61 -14.56
CA ASN A 34 -0.80 -23.22 -14.98
C ASN A 34 -2.07 -22.55 -14.40
N ALA A 35 -3.14 -23.33 -14.20
CA ALA A 35 -4.34 -22.85 -13.50
C ALA A 35 -4.04 -22.44 -12.06
N ASP A 36 -3.28 -23.24 -11.32
CA ASP A 36 -2.90 -22.95 -9.92
C ASP A 36 -1.98 -21.71 -9.86
N LYS A 37 -1.06 -21.54 -10.82
CA LYS A 37 -0.22 -20.33 -10.92
C LYS A 37 -1.06 -19.09 -11.17
N ALA A 38 -2.04 -19.16 -12.06
CA ALA A 38 -2.93 -18.04 -12.35
C ALA A 38 -3.76 -17.66 -11.13
N GLN A 39 -4.34 -18.66 -10.44
CA GLN A 39 -5.11 -18.46 -9.22
C GLN A 39 -4.26 -17.86 -8.09
N LEU A 40 -3.04 -18.37 -7.90
CA LEU A 40 -2.05 -17.81 -6.97
C LEU A 40 -1.79 -16.33 -7.26
N ASN A 41 -1.54 -15.98 -8.52
CA ASN A 41 -1.22 -14.61 -8.91
C ASN A 41 -2.41 -13.66 -8.70
N ALA A 42 -3.64 -14.10 -8.99
CA ALA A 42 -4.85 -13.33 -8.71
C ALA A 42 -5.02 -13.07 -7.20
N MET A 43 -4.89 -14.11 -6.37
CA MET A 43 -5.00 -14.00 -4.91
C MET A 43 -3.88 -13.16 -4.29
N ARG A 44 -2.65 -13.26 -4.82
CA ARG A 44 -1.54 -12.38 -4.41
C ARG A 44 -1.79 -10.93 -4.82
N GLY A 45 -2.43 -10.68 -5.97
CA GLY A 45 -2.85 -9.34 -6.40
C GLY A 45 -3.79 -8.66 -5.40
N VAL A 46 -4.69 -9.44 -4.78
CA VAL A 46 -5.55 -8.96 -3.69
C VAL A 46 -4.86 -8.99 -2.30
N GLY A 47 -3.56 -9.27 -2.25
CA GLY A 47 -2.71 -9.09 -1.07
C GLY A 47 -2.73 -10.25 -0.07
N MET A 48 -3.36 -11.37 -0.43
CA MET A 48 -3.34 -12.58 0.39
C MET A 48 -1.91 -13.08 0.57
N GLY A 49 -1.59 -13.56 1.78
CA GLY A 49 -0.29 -14.20 2.03
C GLY A 49 -0.20 -15.54 1.31
N THR A 50 0.98 -15.89 0.79
CA THR A 50 1.21 -17.20 0.13
C THR A 50 0.82 -18.38 1.01
N SER A 51 0.89 -18.26 2.34
CA SER A 51 0.36 -19.27 3.26
C SER A 51 -1.15 -19.42 3.15
N GLN A 52 -1.90 -18.31 3.22
CA GLN A 52 -3.37 -18.33 3.13
C GLN A 52 -3.85 -18.86 1.77
N ILE A 53 -3.10 -18.56 0.71
CA ILE A 53 -3.37 -19.07 -0.63
C ILE A 53 -3.15 -20.58 -0.69
N MET A 54 -2.06 -21.08 -0.08
CA MET A 54 -1.82 -22.52 0.02
C MET A 54 -2.97 -23.22 0.77
N ASP A 55 -3.39 -22.66 1.90
CA ASP A 55 -4.46 -23.24 2.72
C ASP A 55 -5.78 -23.28 1.93
N TYR A 56 -6.09 -22.24 1.17
CA TYR A 56 -7.23 -22.20 0.25
C TYR A 56 -7.14 -23.26 -0.85
N MET A 57 -5.99 -23.40 -1.52
CA MET A 57 -5.79 -24.39 -2.58
C MET A 57 -5.89 -25.84 -2.06
N VAL A 58 -5.41 -26.07 -0.84
CA VAL A 58 -5.56 -27.36 -0.13
C VAL A 58 -7.02 -27.66 0.14
N GLN A 59 -7.78 -26.69 0.63
CA GLN A 59 -9.22 -26.83 0.86
C GLN A 59 -9.97 -27.12 -0.44
N GLN A 60 -9.70 -26.36 -1.51
CA GLN A 60 -10.31 -26.56 -2.82
C GLN A 60 -10.00 -27.95 -3.41
N SER A 61 -8.80 -28.47 -3.14
CA SER A 61 -8.37 -29.79 -3.61
C SER A 61 -8.87 -30.94 -2.73
N GLY A 62 -9.52 -30.66 -1.60
CA GLY A 62 -9.98 -31.69 -0.67
C GLY A 62 -8.85 -32.33 0.16
N GLY A 63 -7.74 -31.63 0.37
CA GLY A 63 -6.63 -32.07 1.22
C GLY A 63 -5.24 -31.93 0.58
N TYR A 64 -4.20 -32.03 1.41
CA TYR A 64 -2.81 -31.84 0.99
C TYR A 64 -2.36 -32.85 -0.07
N ASN A 65 -2.86 -34.08 0.00
CA ASN A 65 -2.51 -35.15 -0.93
C ASN A 65 -2.99 -34.87 -2.36
N ASN A 66 -4.01 -34.02 -2.52
CA ASN A 66 -4.69 -33.78 -3.80
C ASN A 66 -4.21 -32.51 -4.53
N VAL A 67 -3.54 -31.59 -3.82
CA VAL A 67 -3.08 -30.31 -4.42
C VAL A 67 -1.92 -30.51 -5.39
N GLY A 68 -1.15 -31.60 -5.27
CA GLY A 68 -0.09 -31.97 -6.21
C GLY A 68 1.22 -31.17 -6.09
N PHE A 69 1.36 -30.29 -5.09
CA PHE A 69 2.60 -29.56 -4.80
C PHE A 69 2.67 -29.17 -3.32
N THR A 70 3.86 -28.83 -2.83
CA THR A 70 4.04 -28.39 -1.45
C THR A 70 3.99 -26.88 -1.32
N LYS A 71 3.79 -26.40 -0.08
CA LYS A 71 3.94 -24.99 0.29
C LYS A 71 5.28 -24.41 -0.18
N LYS A 72 6.37 -25.18 -0.08
CA LYS A 72 7.70 -24.78 -0.53
C LYS A 72 7.75 -24.54 -2.04
N ASP A 73 7.11 -25.41 -2.82
CA ASP A 73 7.06 -25.23 -4.28
C ASP A 73 6.30 -23.95 -4.65
N LEU A 74 5.21 -23.65 -3.94
CA LEU A 74 4.44 -22.42 -4.11
C LEU A 74 5.30 -21.17 -3.82
N TYR A 75 6.05 -21.18 -2.71
CA TYR A 75 7.00 -20.10 -2.39
C TYR A 75 8.12 -19.96 -3.43
N ASN A 76 8.69 -21.08 -3.89
CA ASN A 76 9.72 -21.08 -4.93
C ASN A 76 9.19 -20.49 -6.24
N HIS A 77 7.96 -20.82 -6.61
CA HIS A 77 7.32 -20.26 -7.78
C HIS A 77 7.04 -18.77 -7.64
N VAL A 78 6.51 -18.32 -6.49
CA VAL A 78 6.34 -16.88 -6.20
C VAL A 78 7.66 -16.12 -6.32
N ASP A 79 8.74 -16.70 -5.80
CA ASP A 79 10.07 -16.11 -5.85
C ASP A 79 10.65 -16.10 -7.28
N ALA A 80 10.40 -17.16 -8.06
CA ALA A 80 10.76 -17.21 -9.48
C ALA A 80 9.97 -16.21 -10.32
N ASP A 81 8.65 -16.12 -10.14
CA ASP A 81 7.77 -15.18 -10.81
C ASP A 81 8.16 -13.73 -10.49
N ARG A 82 8.48 -13.45 -9.21
CA ARG A 82 9.02 -12.17 -8.78
C ARG A 82 10.34 -11.84 -9.49
N ARG A 83 11.25 -12.80 -9.67
CA ARG A 83 12.50 -12.58 -10.42
C ARG A 83 12.26 -12.30 -11.90
N VAL A 84 11.28 -12.95 -12.52
CA VAL A 84 10.93 -12.71 -13.94
C VAL A 84 10.39 -11.30 -14.14
N HIS A 85 9.45 -10.87 -13.29
CA HIS A 85 8.89 -9.50 -13.34
C HIS A 85 9.93 -8.40 -13.05
N LEU A 86 11.04 -8.76 -12.40
CA LEU A 86 12.12 -7.85 -12.05
C LEU A 86 13.38 -8.05 -12.90
N ARG A 87 13.33 -8.90 -13.93
CA ARG A 87 14.47 -9.17 -14.82
C ARG A 87 15.05 -7.89 -15.42
N ASP A 88 14.17 -6.92 -15.62
CA ASP A 88 14.42 -5.63 -16.24
C ASP A 88 14.55 -4.47 -15.24
N GLY A 89 14.47 -4.74 -13.93
CA GLY A 89 14.47 -3.75 -12.85
C GLY A 89 13.07 -3.46 -12.28
N ASP A 90 13.00 -3.21 -10.98
CA ASP A 90 11.76 -2.82 -10.27
C ASP A 90 11.25 -1.45 -10.72
N ALA A 91 12.16 -0.51 -10.99
CA ALA A 91 11.83 0.80 -11.55
C ALA A 91 11.14 0.65 -12.91
N LYS A 92 11.72 -0.16 -13.80
CA LYS A 92 11.15 -0.43 -15.12
C LYS A 92 9.79 -1.12 -15.04
N GLY A 93 9.62 -2.08 -14.14
CA GLY A 93 8.32 -2.73 -13.90
C GLY A 93 7.24 -1.74 -13.46
N ALA A 94 7.57 -0.82 -12.55
CA ALA A 94 6.65 0.22 -12.10
C ALA A 94 6.29 1.23 -13.20
N LEU A 95 7.30 1.68 -13.96
CA LEU A 95 7.09 2.61 -15.08
C LEU A 95 6.26 1.97 -16.21
N ALA A 96 6.50 0.70 -16.54
CA ALA A 96 5.69 -0.02 -17.53
C ALA A 96 4.22 -0.14 -17.08
N TYR A 97 3.98 -0.37 -15.79
CA TYR A 97 2.63 -0.39 -15.24
C TYR A 97 1.92 0.96 -15.37
N LEU A 98 2.62 2.06 -15.05
CA LEU A 98 2.07 3.42 -15.17
C LEU A 98 1.86 3.84 -16.63
N CYS A 99 2.75 3.43 -17.53
CA CYS A 99 2.58 3.63 -18.98
C CYS A 99 1.30 2.94 -19.48
N GLY A 100 1.09 1.68 -19.10
CA GLY A 100 -0.15 0.98 -19.43
C GLY A 100 -1.40 1.61 -18.81
N LYS A 101 -1.28 2.36 -17.71
CA LYS A 101 -2.39 3.14 -17.15
C LYS A 101 -2.69 4.39 -17.99
N SER A 102 -1.68 5.10 -18.46
CA SER A 102 -1.88 6.26 -19.35
C SER A 102 -2.48 5.89 -20.70
N GLU A 103 -2.26 4.67 -21.19
CA GLU A 103 -2.93 4.18 -22.40
C GLU A 103 -4.44 3.96 -22.18
N MET A 104 -4.85 3.66 -20.96
CA MET A 104 -6.26 3.34 -20.61
C MET A 104 -7.04 4.57 -20.12
N ASP A 105 -6.37 5.55 -19.54
CA ASP A 105 -6.92 6.80 -19.05
C ASP A 105 -6.13 7.96 -19.66
N PRO A 106 -6.64 8.63 -20.72
CA PRO A 106 -5.95 9.73 -21.39
C PRO A 106 -5.62 10.93 -20.47
N SER A 107 -6.33 11.04 -19.34
CA SER A 107 -6.11 12.11 -18.37
C SER A 107 -5.17 11.68 -17.24
N PHE A 108 -4.72 10.43 -17.22
CA PHE A 108 -3.72 9.91 -16.29
C PHE A 108 -2.38 10.60 -16.52
N TYR A 109 -1.79 11.08 -15.44
CA TYR A 109 -0.51 11.75 -15.46
C TYR A 109 0.50 10.94 -14.67
N TYR A 110 1.69 10.72 -15.24
CA TYR A 110 2.85 10.30 -14.47
C TYR A 110 4.11 10.99 -14.98
N LYS A 111 5.03 11.28 -14.07
CA LYS A 111 6.30 11.93 -14.38
C LYS A 111 7.40 11.39 -13.48
N TYR A 112 8.59 11.24 -14.04
CA TYR A 112 9.75 10.77 -13.31
C TYR A 112 11.01 11.48 -13.78
N ASN A 113 12.05 11.42 -12.96
CA ASN A 113 13.41 11.78 -13.36
C ASN A 113 14.41 10.75 -12.83
N VAL A 114 15.60 10.79 -13.40
CA VAL A 114 16.71 9.92 -13.03
C VAL A 114 17.85 10.73 -12.43
N ASP A 115 18.67 10.09 -11.59
CA ASP A 115 19.93 10.65 -11.11
C ASP A 115 21.04 10.55 -12.17
N GLU A 116 22.23 11.06 -11.84
CA GLU A 116 23.42 11.05 -12.72
C GLU A 116 23.83 9.62 -13.16
N ASP A 117 23.46 8.60 -12.37
CA ASP A 117 23.72 7.19 -12.64
C ASP A 117 22.58 6.49 -13.41
N ASN A 118 21.62 7.27 -13.92
CA ASN A 118 20.41 6.82 -14.60
C ASN A 118 19.50 5.94 -13.72
N ARG A 119 19.49 6.15 -12.40
CA ARG A 119 18.58 5.49 -11.47
C ARG A 119 17.36 6.34 -11.21
N LEU A 120 16.20 5.71 -11.03
CA LEU A 120 14.96 6.41 -10.71
C LEU A 120 15.12 7.26 -9.43
N ALA A 121 15.10 8.59 -9.58
CA ALA A 121 15.30 9.52 -8.48
C ALA A 121 13.97 9.91 -7.85
N ASN A 122 13.04 10.40 -8.67
CA ASN A 122 11.69 10.81 -8.27
C ASN A 122 10.64 10.24 -9.23
N LEU A 123 9.46 9.95 -8.70
CA LEU A 123 8.30 9.43 -9.44
C LEU A 123 7.02 10.02 -8.85
N PHE A 124 6.14 10.49 -9.71
CA PHE A 124 4.81 10.98 -9.37
C PHE A 124 3.78 10.41 -10.35
N TRP A 125 2.57 10.12 -9.87
CA TRP A 125 1.43 9.85 -10.71
C TRP A 125 0.12 10.30 -10.06
N ALA A 126 -0.86 10.61 -10.92
CA ALA A 126 -2.22 10.93 -10.55
C ALA A 126 -3.14 10.49 -11.69
N ASP A 127 -4.24 9.80 -11.37
CA ASP A 127 -5.24 9.48 -12.38
C ASP A 127 -6.23 10.63 -12.60
N SER A 128 -7.07 10.48 -13.63
CA SER A 128 -8.09 11.45 -14.01
C SER A 128 -8.94 11.94 -12.85
N THR A 129 -9.48 11.03 -12.04
CA THR A 129 -10.33 11.37 -10.90
C THR A 129 -9.56 12.18 -9.86
N SER A 130 -8.33 11.78 -9.52
CA SER A 130 -7.52 12.52 -8.53
C SER A 130 -7.22 13.95 -9.00
N LYS A 131 -6.97 14.14 -10.30
CA LYS A 131 -6.77 15.47 -10.89
C LYS A 131 -8.05 16.31 -10.85
N LEU A 132 -9.20 15.72 -11.17
CA LEU A 132 -10.51 16.39 -11.08
C LEU A 132 -10.82 16.78 -9.64
N ASP A 133 -10.60 15.88 -8.68
CA ASP A 133 -10.80 16.15 -7.26
C ASP A 133 -9.92 17.30 -6.78
N TYR A 134 -8.66 17.37 -7.21
CA TYR A 134 -7.81 18.52 -6.90
C TYR A 134 -8.30 19.81 -7.57
N ASN A 135 -8.78 19.73 -8.81
CA ASN A 135 -9.35 20.88 -9.49
C ASN A 135 -10.61 21.41 -8.79
N CYS A 136 -11.40 20.54 -8.17
CA CYS A 136 -12.55 20.95 -7.37
C CYS A 136 -12.16 21.36 -5.94
N PHE A 137 -11.27 20.64 -5.25
CA PHE A 137 -11.11 20.73 -3.79
C PHE A 137 -9.68 21.05 -3.32
N GLY A 138 -8.73 21.24 -4.24
CA GLY A 138 -7.30 21.46 -3.97
C GLY A 138 -6.90 22.80 -3.36
N ASP A 139 -7.83 23.57 -2.77
CA ASP A 139 -7.52 24.87 -2.14
C ASP A 139 -6.76 24.69 -0.83
N VAL A 140 -7.02 23.60 -0.11
CA VAL A 140 -6.37 23.30 1.17
C VAL A 140 -5.61 22.02 1.01
N LEU A 141 -4.32 22.06 1.32
CA LEU A 141 -3.43 20.93 1.16
C LEU A 141 -2.76 20.60 2.49
N ALA A 142 -3.06 19.42 3.04
CA ALA A 142 -2.53 18.99 4.33
C ALA A 142 -1.51 17.86 4.18
N PHE A 143 -0.39 17.99 4.89
CA PHE A 143 0.71 17.02 4.88
C PHE A 143 1.20 16.70 6.29
N ASP A 144 1.49 15.42 6.49
CA ASP A 144 2.13 14.88 7.68
C ASP A 144 3.39 14.13 7.25
N THR A 145 4.54 14.41 7.88
CA THR A 145 5.83 13.81 7.50
C THR A 145 6.07 12.42 8.13
N THR A 146 5.01 11.68 8.47
CA THR A 146 5.12 10.28 8.94
C THR A 146 5.52 9.33 7.80
N TYR A 147 6.79 9.41 7.39
CA TYR A 147 7.36 8.63 6.30
C TYR A 147 7.34 7.13 6.62
N ARG A 148 6.56 6.35 5.86
CA ARG A 148 6.97 4.97 5.59
C ARG A 148 7.95 5.02 4.43
N THR A 149 8.93 4.12 4.47
CA THR A 149 9.87 3.98 3.36
C THR A 149 9.62 2.69 2.60
N ASN A 150 9.84 2.73 1.28
CA ASN A 150 9.80 1.53 0.45
C ASN A 150 11.03 0.63 0.69
N ALA A 151 11.15 -0.47 -0.07
CA ALA A 151 12.32 -1.36 -0.01
C ALA A 151 13.67 -0.63 -0.21
N TYR A 152 13.66 0.51 -0.90
CA TYR A 152 14.82 1.37 -1.20
C TYR A 152 15.05 2.48 -0.17
N LYS A 153 14.30 2.46 0.94
CA LYS A 153 14.34 3.50 1.98
C LYS A 153 13.96 4.90 1.46
N LYS A 154 13.36 5.00 0.26
CA LYS A 154 12.82 6.26 -0.25
C LYS A 154 11.54 6.58 0.53
N PRO A 155 11.36 7.83 1.00
CA PRO A 155 10.14 8.23 1.69
C PRO A 155 8.94 8.13 0.75
N LEU A 156 7.88 7.49 1.21
CA LEU A 156 6.61 7.38 0.50
C LEU A 156 5.66 8.43 1.07
N MET A 157 5.28 9.38 0.22
CA MET A 157 4.24 10.37 0.49
C MET A 157 2.90 9.79 0.02
N LYS A 158 1.92 9.75 0.92
CA LYS A 158 0.75 8.85 0.79
C LYS A 158 -0.57 9.50 0.39
N VAL A 159 -0.64 10.81 0.17
CA VAL A 159 -1.92 11.49 -0.14
C VAL A 159 -2.05 11.84 -1.63
N LEU A 160 -0.94 11.98 -2.33
CA LEU A 160 -0.79 11.76 -3.77
C LEU A 160 0.53 11.03 -3.92
N ALA A 161 0.57 9.94 -4.67
CA ALA A 161 1.70 9.02 -4.65
C ALA A 161 2.99 9.67 -5.16
N LEU A 162 3.73 10.26 -4.21
CA LEU A 162 4.95 11.01 -4.42
C LEU A 162 6.11 10.18 -3.90
N ILE A 163 7.10 9.96 -4.78
CA ILE A 163 8.46 9.59 -4.40
C ILE A 163 9.30 10.86 -4.57
N PHE A 164 9.37 11.62 -3.48
CA PHE A 164 10.30 12.72 -3.12
C PHE A 164 10.50 13.96 -4.05
N GLU A 165 10.89 15.05 -3.39
CA GLU A 165 11.41 16.38 -3.79
C GLU A 165 10.74 17.26 -4.86
N SER A 166 9.96 16.74 -5.79
CA SER A 166 9.42 17.60 -6.87
C SER A 166 7.95 17.92 -6.66
N TRP A 167 7.63 18.82 -5.72
CA TRP A 167 6.33 19.54 -5.70
C TRP A 167 5.97 20.16 -7.05
N ARG A 168 6.99 20.44 -7.87
CA ARG A 168 6.81 20.82 -9.27
C ARG A 168 6.03 19.77 -10.07
N PHE A 169 6.27 18.48 -9.86
CA PHE A 169 5.49 17.41 -10.54
C PHE A 169 4.02 17.42 -10.11
N VAL A 170 3.73 17.78 -8.86
CA VAL A 170 2.36 17.98 -8.39
C VAL A 170 1.72 19.14 -9.12
N LEU A 171 2.39 20.29 -9.19
CA LEU A 171 1.88 21.46 -9.91
C LEU A 171 1.64 21.17 -11.39
N ASP A 172 2.61 20.56 -12.06
CA ASP A 172 2.50 20.17 -13.46
C ASP A 172 1.28 19.25 -13.67
N ALA A 173 1.06 18.28 -12.77
CA ALA A 173 -0.08 17.37 -12.85
C ALA A 173 -1.43 18.05 -12.62
N MET A 174 -1.44 19.13 -11.84
CA MET A 174 -2.63 19.85 -11.42
C MET A 174 -2.87 21.13 -12.24
N ASN A 175 -2.38 21.17 -13.48
CA ASN A 175 -2.51 22.30 -14.39
C ASN A 175 -2.04 23.62 -13.76
N ASN A 176 -0.96 23.56 -12.98
CA ASN A 176 -0.38 24.68 -12.23
C ASN A 176 -1.32 25.35 -11.22
N LYS A 177 -2.42 24.70 -10.84
CA LYS A 177 -3.28 25.18 -9.77
C LYS A 177 -2.55 25.05 -8.43
N LYS A 178 -2.35 26.17 -7.75
CA LYS A 178 -1.74 26.25 -6.43
C LYS A 178 -2.82 26.16 -5.33
N PRO A 179 -2.52 25.56 -4.17
CA PRO A 179 -3.42 25.65 -3.03
C PRO A 179 -3.47 27.08 -2.49
N LEU A 180 -4.59 27.47 -1.88
CA LEU A 180 -4.70 28.72 -1.12
C LEU A 180 -4.01 28.58 0.25
N SER A 181 -4.07 27.39 0.83
CA SER A 181 -3.56 27.13 2.17
C SER A 181 -2.87 25.77 2.27
N VAL A 182 -1.82 25.70 3.07
CA VAL A 182 -1.06 24.47 3.31
C VAL A 182 -0.94 24.21 4.81
N ILE A 183 -1.20 22.97 5.24
CA ILE A 183 -1.08 22.54 6.64
C ILE A 183 0.05 21.51 6.77
N THR A 184 0.99 21.71 7.69
CA THR A 184 2.10 20.76 7.92
C THR A 184 2.45 20.60 9.40
N ASP A 185 3.16 19.54 9.77
CA ASP A 185 3.78 19.37 11.10
C ASP A 185 4.93 20.37 11.42
N GLY A 186 5.46 21.08 10.42
CA GLY A 186 6.47 22.11 10.59
C GLY A 186 7.91 21.70 10.24
N ASP A 187 8.09 20.57 9.54
CA ASP A 187 9.38 20.17 8.98
C ASP A 187 10.08 21.31 8.22
N LYS A 188 11.40 21.43 8.43
CA LYS A 188 12.19 22.53 7.87
C LYS A 188 12.28 22.45 6.35
N ALA A 189 12.51 21.26 5.79
CA ALA A 189 12.65 21.10 4.34
C ALA A 189 11.31 21.35 3.65
N MET A 190 10.21 20.83 4.22
CA MET A 190 8.84 21.10 3.74
C MET A 190 8.53 22.59 3.71
N ARG A 191 8.87 23.32 4.79
CA ARG A 191 8.65 24.77 4.85
C ARG A 191 9.40 25.53 3.76
N GLU A 192 10.68 25.23 3.53
CA GLU A 192 11.45 25.89 2.48
C GLU A 192 10.91 25.54 1.08
N ALA A 193 10.48 24.29 0.87
CA ALA A 193 9.87 23.87 -0.38
C ALA A 193 8.53 24.58 -0.64
N ILE A 194 7.65 24.67 0.37
CA ILE A 194 6.37 25.40 0.29
C ILE A 194 6.64 26.86 -0.01
N LYS A 195 7.56 27.53 0.71
CA LYS A 195 7.89 28.93 0.47
C LYS A 195 8.40 29.18 -0.96
N ARG A 196 9.15 28.23 -1.52
CA ARG A 196 9.68 28.33 -2.89
C ARG A 196 8.61 28.12 -3.96
N ILE A 197 7.64 27.24 -3.71
CA ILE A 197 6.76 26.68 -4.76
C ILE A 197 5.34 27.25 -4.67
N PHE A 198 4.93 27.58 -3.45
CA PHE A 198 3.65 28.17 -3.08
C PHE A 198 3.85 29.42 -2.22
N PRO A 199 4.54 30.47 -2.73
CA PRO A 199 4.86 31.65 -1.94
C PRO A 199 3.62 32.39 -1.44
N ASP A 200 2.52 32.32 -2.18
CA ASP A 200 1.26 33.01 -1.89
C ASP A 200 0.31 32.20 -0.99
N SER A 201 0.62 30.92 -0.72
CA SER A 201 -0.25 30.08 0.11
C SER A 201 -0.07 30.37 1.59
N CYS A 202 -1.17 30.45 2.32
CA CYS A 202 -1.11 30.59 3.77
C CYS A 202 -0.65 29.28 4.41
N HIS A 203 0.49 29.33 5.11
CA HIS A 203 1.10 28.15 5.74
C HIS A 203 0.71 28.05 7.22
N ARG A 204 -0.04 27.00 7.56
CA ARG A 204 -0.44 26.65 8.91
C ARG A 204 0.35 25.46 9.45
N LEU A 205 0.78 25.56 10.70
CA LEU A 205 1.36 24.47 11.47
C LEU A 205 0.26 23.65 12.15
N CYS A 206 0.44 22.33 12.18
CA CYS A 206 -0.47 21.41 12.82
C CYS A 206 -0.57 21.69 14.32
N ALA A 207 -1.78 22.02 14.80
CA ALA A 207 -2.01 22.38 16.19
C ALA A 207 -1.65 21.23 17.15
N TRP A 208 -1.98 19.98 16.80
CA TRP A 208 -1.67 18.80 17.60
C TRP A 208 -0.16 18.64 17.86
N HIS A 209 0.66 18.77 16.80
CA HIS A 209 2.12 18.70 16.91
C HIS A 209 2.67 19.85 17.76
N ILE A 210 2.11 21.04 17.66
CA ILE A 210 2.52 22.19 18.48
C ILE A 210 2.17 21.96 19.96
N GLN A 211 0.97 21.47 20.27
CA GLN A 211 0.58 21.14 21.64
C GLN A 211 1.47 20.03 22.24
N HIS A 212 1.76 18.98 21.47
CA HIS A 212 2.69 17.93 21.91
C HIS A 212 4.11 18.48 22.15
N ASN A 213 4.58 19.38 21.28
CA ASN A 213 5.88 20.03 21.46
C ASN A 213 5.88 20.93 22.71
N ALA A 214 4.79 21.63 23.00
CA ALA A 214 4.64 22.44 24.21
C ALA A 214 4.79 21.59 25.47
N PHE A 215 4.06 20.48 25.54
CA PHE A 215 4.11 19.53 26.64
C PHE A 215 5.51 18.95 26.86
N THR A 216 6.20 18.59 25.78
CA THR A 216 7.53 17.94 25.82
C THR A 216 8.71 18.90 26.03
N ASN A 217 8.54 20.21 25.85
CA ASN A 217 9.65 21.17 25.97
C ASN A 217 9.56 22.07 27.20
N VAL A 218 8.36 22.33 27.73
CA VAL A 218 8.18 23.30 28.82
C VAL A 218 8.07 22.60 30.18
N HIS A 219 7.49 21.39 30.25
CA HIS A 219 7.39 20.58 31.47
C HIS A 219 6.81 21.31 32.72
N VAL A 220 6.03 22.38 32.51
CA VAL A 220 5.32 23.11 33.56
C VAL A 220 3.88 22.62 33.63
N LYS A 221 3.39 22.35 34.85
CA LYS A 221 2.01 21.93 35.09
C LYS A 221 1.04 23.00 34.61
N ASP A 222 -0.08 22.60 34.01
CA ASP A 222 -1.16 23.48 33.52
C ASP A 222 -0.80 24.49 32.41
N PHE A 223 0.48 24.65 32.06
CA PHE A 223 0.93 25.48 30.95
C PHE A 223 0.28 25.06 29.63
N THR A 224 0.27 23.76 29.31
CA THR A 224 -0.27 23.25 28.03
C THR A 224 -1.75 23.60 27.86
N ASN A 225 -2.52 23.67 28.95
CA ASN A 225 -3.92 24.07 28.91
C ASN A 225 -4.08 25.56 28.57
N HIS A 226 -3.31 26.44 29.21
CA HIS A 226 -3.33 27.88 28.93
C HIS A 226 -2.78 28.21 27.55
N PHE A 227 -1.71 27.54 27.15
CA PHE A 227 -1.14 27.63 25.82
C PHE A 227 -2.17 27.20 24.76
N SER A 228 -2.91 26.12 24.98
CA SER A 228 -3.99 25.69 24.08
C SER A 228 -5.12 26.71 23.98
N LYS A 229 -5.50 27.37 25.09
CA LYS A 229 -6.46 28.48 25.07
C LYS A 229 -5.97 29.63 24.20
N CYS A 230 -4.69 30.00 24.30
CA CYS A 230 -4.09 31.03 23.45
C CYS A 230 -4.05 30.59 21.97
N MET A 231 -3.68 29.34 21.69
CA MET A 231 -3.63 28.79 20.33
C MET A 231 -4.99 28.89 19.61
N PHE A 232 -6.06 28.52 20.30
CA PHE A 232 -7.41 28.44 19.72
C PHE A 232 -8.28 29.66 20.02
N MET A 233 -7.68 30.75 20.51
CA MET A 233 -8.39 31.98 20.80
C MET A 233 -9.00 32.55 19.51
N GLU A 234 -10.33 32.63 19.50
CA GLU A 234 -11.08 33.33 18.48
C GLU A 234 -11.22 34.78 18.92
N GLY A 235 -10.40 35.66 18.33
CA GLY A 235 -10.27 37.05 18.77
C GLY A 235 -9.50 37.90 17.78
N THR A 236 -9.19 39.13 18.17
CA THR A 236 -8.26 40.00 17.45
C THR A 236 -6.81 39.65 17.79
N VAL A 237 -5.87 40.20 17.01
CA VAL A 237 -4.44 40.03 17.28
C VAL A 237 -4.08 40.64 18.63
N GLU A 238 -4.69 41.77 18.98
CA GLU A 238 -4.47 42.47 20.25
C GLU A 238 -4.90 41.62 21.44
N GLU A 239 -6.08 40.98 21.37
CA GLU A 239 -6.57 40.06 22.42
C GLU A 239 -5.62 38.87 22.60
N PHE A 240 -5.09 38.32 21.50
CA PHE A 240 -4.09 37.26 21.56
C PHE A 240 -2.80 37.73 22.24
N GLU A 241 -2.29 38.92 21.89
CA GLU A 241 -1.03 39.43 22.46
C GLU A 241 -1.18 39.68 23.98
N CYS A 242 -2.32 40.20 24.42
CA CYS A 242 -2.63 40.31 25.85
C CYS A 242 -2.63 38.94 26.54
N ALA A 243 -3.43 37.99 26.04
CA ALA A 243 -3.54 36.66 26.65
C ALA A 243 -2.22 35.86 26.61
N TRP A 244 -1.41 36.06 25.57
CA TRP A 244 -0.08 35.48 25.47
C TRP A 244 0.86 36.02 26.54
N ASN A 245 0.89 37.34 26.75
CA ASN A 245 1.71 37.97 27.79
C ASN A 245 1.27 37.57 29.20
N ASP A 246 -0.05 37.58 29.47
CA ASP A 246 -0.60 37.11 30.75
C ASP A 246 -0.16 35.67 31.07
N MET A 247 -0.16 34.79 30.06
CA MET A 247 0.34 33.43 30.20
C MET A 247 1.85 33.39 30.49
N LEU A 248 2.67 34.23 29.84
CA LEU A 248 4.11 34.26 30.11
C LEU A 248 4.42 34.71 31.54
N GLU A 249 3.69 35.71 32.04
CA GLU A 249 3.84 36.22 33.40
C GLU A 249 3.41 35.17 34.43
N MET A 250 2.24 34.57 34.24
CA MET A 250 1.68 33.54 35.12
C MET A 250 2.62 32.36 35.36
N PHE A 251 3.34 31.93 34.31
CA PHE A 251 4.25 30.79 34.39
C PHE A 251 5.73 31.18 34.49
N ASN A 252 6.05 32.47 34.56
CA ASN A 252 7.42 33.02 34.55
C ASN A 252 8.27 32.46 33.39
N LEU A 253 7.71 32.48 32.17
CA LEU A 253 8.32 31.89 30.97
C LEU A 253 9.00 32.91 30.05
N HIS A 254 9.16 34.16 30.51
CA HIS A 254 9.93 35.17 29.78
C HIS A 254 11.36 34.66 29.53
N GLY A 255 11.79 34.68 28.26
CA GLY A 255 13.11 34.19 27.85
C GLY A 255 13.23 32.67 27.68
N HIS A 256 12.18 31.88 27.92
CA HIS A 256 12.23 30.44 27.68
C HIS A 256 12.41 30.15 26.19
N LYS A 257 13.57 29.57 25.82
CA LYS A 257 14.01 29.42 24.42
C LYS A 257 12.96 28.81 23.49
N TRP A 258 12.28 27.75 23.92
CA TRP A 258 11.23 27.13 23.11
C TRP A 258 10.01 28.04 22.92
N VAL A 259 9.60 28.77 23.97
CA VAL A 259 8.42 29.65 23.99
C VAL A 259 8.67 30.86 23.08
N THR A 260 9.86 31.46 23.17
CA THR A 260 10.28 32.52 22.25
C THR A 260 10.28 32.05 20.79
N ASN A 261 10.78 30.83 20.54
CA ASN A 261 10.85 30.27 19.19
C ASN A 261 9.48 29.95 18.58
N ILE A 262 8.51 29.49 19.38
CA ILE A 262 7.16 29.21 18.89
C ILE A 262 6.36 30.50 18.68
N TYR A 263 6.53 31.50 19.56
CA TYR A 263 5.94 32.84 19.40
C TYR A 263 6.39 33.53 18.11
N ALA A 264 7.67 33.40 17.75
CA ALA A 264 8.18 33.92 16.47
C ALA A 264 7.46 33.33 15.24
N LYS A 265 6.72 32.22 15.41
CA LYS A 265 5.94 31.55 14.36
C LYS A 265 4.42 31.72 14.54
N ARG A 266 3.95 32.59 15.43
CA ARG A 266 2.52 32.75 15.80
C ARG A 266 1.58 32.96 14.62
N SER A 267 2.05 33.66 13.58
CA SER A 267 1.32 33.85 12.32
C SER A 267 0.96 32.56 11.58
N ARG A 268 1.52 31.42 11.98
CA ARG A 268 1.27 30.11 11.37
C ARG A 268 0.47 29.16 12.25
N TRP A 269 0.10 29.52 13.48
CA TRP A 269 -0.58 28.57 14.36
C TRP A 269 -1.63 29.18 15.29
N ALA A 270 -1.55 30.46 15.61
CA ALA A 270 -2.53 31.13 16.44
C ALA A 270 -3.77 31.46 15.60
N GLU A 271 -4.97 31.08 16.06
CA GLU A 271 -6.22 31.32 15.31
C GLU A 271 -6.47 32.81 15.06
N ALA A 272 -6.18 33.67 16.04
CA ALA A 272 -6.28 35.12 15.90
C ALA A 272 -5.49 35.66 14.68
N TYR A 273 -4.32 35.10 14.40
CA TYR A 273 -3.48 35.48 13.26
C TYR A 273 -3.88 34.80 11.94
N LEU A 274 -4.54 33.64 12.02
CA LEU A 274 -4.98 32.87 10.85
C LEU A 274 -6.37 33.28 10.37
N ARG A 275 -7.01 34.22 11.07
CA ARG A 275 -8.31 34.78 10.71
C ARG A 275 -8.28 35.36 9.30
N GLY A 276 -9.31 35.05 8.52
CA GLY A 276 -9.42 35.45 7.11
C GLY A 276 -8.78 34.47 6.11
N HIS A 277 -8.06 33.45 6.58
CA HIS A 277 -7.53 32.38 5.73
C HIS A 277 -8.41 31.13 5.78
N PHE A 278 -8.59 30.49 4.62
CA PHE A 278 -9.41 29.30 4.50
C PHE A 278 -8.60 28.02 4.73
N PHE A 279 -9.01 27.18 5.69
CA PHE A 279 -8.37 25.89 5.99
C PHE A 279 -9.36 24.70 5.97
N ALA A 280 -10.56 24.86 5.39
CA ALA A 280 -11.60 23.82 5.36
C ALA A 280 -11.90 23.21 6.75
N GLY A 281 -11.87 24.04 7.80
CA GLY A 281 -12.07 23.63 9.20
C GLY A 281 -10.91 22.82 9.81
N MET A 282 -9.82 22.60 9.08
CA MET A 282 -8.69 21.81 9.54
C MET A 282 -7.74 22.63 10.42
N LYS A 283 -7.55 22.18 11.66
CA LYS A 283 -6.55 22.73 12.61
C LYS A 283 -5.31 21.84 12.76
N SER A 284 -5.41 20.58 12.34
CA SER A 284 -4.37 19.55 12.49
C SER A 284 -4.28 18.65 11.24
N THR A 285 -3.24 17.81 11.22
CA THR A 285 -3.00 16.76 10.22
C THR A 285 -3.71 15.45 10.55
N GLN A 286 -4.66 15.44 11.49
CA GLN A 286 -5.36 14.22 11.93
C GLN A 286 -6.02 13.46 10.76
N ARG A 287 -6.52 14.17 9.75
CA ARG A 287 -7.06 13.55 8.54
C ARG A 287 -5.99 12.84 7.71
N CYS A 288 -4.78 13.39 7.65
CA CYS A 288 -3.62 12.73 7.04
C CYS A 288 -3.25 11.46 7.83
N GLU A 289 -3.29 11.49 9.16
CA GLU A 289 -3.03 10.33 10.02
C GLU A 289 -4.07 9.21 9.79
N SER A 290 -5.34 9.56 9.70
CA SER A 290 -6.42 8.61 9.38
C SER A 290 -6.24 7.99 7.98
N MET A 291 -5.92 8.82 6.98
CA MET A 291 -5.60 8.33 5.63
C MET A 291 -4.37 7.42 5.63
N ASN A 292 -3.33 7.79 6.40
CA ASN A 292 -2.14 6.98 6.57
C ASN A 292 -2.47 5.64 7.21
N ALA A 293 -3.32 5.61 8.25
CA ALA A 293 -3.78 4.39 8.90
C ALA A 293 -4.56 3.49 7.93
N TYR A 294 -5.44 4.07 7.11
CA TYR A 294 -6.17 3.36 6.06
C TYR A 294 -5.22 2.70 5.05
N LEU A 295 -4.31 3.49 4.47
CA LEU A 295 -3.34 3.01 3.47
C LEU A 295 -2.37 1.98 4.05
N ASN A 296 -2.05 2.08 5.34
CA ASN A 296 -1.21 1.11 6.03
C ASN A 296 -1.79 -0.32 6.04
N ARG A 297 -3.10 -0.49 5.80
CA ARG A 297 -3.75 -1.81 5.63
C ARG A 297 -3.34 -2.51 4.33
N PHE A 298 -2.93 -1.73 3.33
CA PHE A 298 -2.52 -2.22 2.00
C PHE A 298 -1.01 -2.37 1.90
N PHE A 299 -0.25 -1.54 2.63
CA PHE A 299 1.21 -1.51 2.55
C PHE A 299 1.88 -2.38 3.60
N LYS A 300 2.37 -3.56 3.17
CA LYS A 300 3.29 -4.39 3.96
C LYS A 300 4.67 -3.74 4.05
N THR A 301 5.49 -4.13 5.02
CA THR A 301 6.86 -3.60 5.17
C THR A 301 7.74 -3.96 3.97
N ARG A 302 8.52 -2.99 3.48
CA ARG A 302 9.49 -3.15 2.37
C ARG A 302 8.88 -3.58 1.03
N LEU A 303 7.74 -3.01 0.65
CA LEU A 303 7.24 -3.17 -0.71
C LEU A 303 8.24 -2.62 -1.73
N LYS A 304 8.41 -3.38 -2.80
CA LYS A 304 9.07 -2.94 -4.03
C LYS A 304 8.20 -1.91 -4.75
N LEU A 305 8.78 -1.13 -5.65
CA LEU A 305 8.10 -0.04 -6.33
C LEU A 305 6.92 -0.53 -7.17
N PHE A 306 7.13 -1.57 -7.99
CA PHE A 306 6.07 -2.15 -8.79
C PHE A 306 4.91 -2.70 -7.94
N GLU A 307 5.24 -3.36 -6.83
CA GLU A 307 4.23 -3.86 -5.88
C GLU A 307 3.50 -2.71 -5.19
N PHE A 308 4.21 -1.63 -4.87
CA PHE A 308 3.64 -0.44 -4.24
C PHE A 308 2.58 0.23 -5.12
N VAL A 309 2.89 0.49 -6.40
CA VAL A 309 1.94 1.13 -7.33
C VAL A 309 0.65 0.31 -7.44
N LYS A 310 0.75 -1.02 -7.57
CA LYS A 310 -0.41 -1.91 -7.62
C LYS A 310 -1.24 -1.90 -6.33
N HIS A 311 -0.58 -1.88 -5.17
CA HIS A 311 -1.28 -1.82 -3.90
C HIS A 311 -1.92 -0.45 -3.65
N PHE A 312 -1.31 0.63 -4.12
CA PHE A 312 -1.86 1.98 -4.06
C PHE A 312 -3.15 2.06 -4.87
N ASP A 313 -3.14 1.58 -6.12
CA ASP A 313 -4.33 1.53 -6.98
C ASP A 313 -5.50 0.77 -6.34
N ARG A 314 -5.20 -0.34 -5.66
CA ARG A 314 -6.23 -1.10 -4.95
C ARG A 314 -6.81 -0.30 -3.79
N ALA A 315 -5.98 0.40 -3.02
CA ALA A 315 -6.45 1.24 -1.94
C ALA A 315 -7.30 2.40 -2.46
N LEU A 316 -6.88 3.02 -3.56
CA LEU A 316 -7.61 4.09 -4.24
C LEU A 316 -8.97 3.61 -4.77
N SER A 317 -9.04 2.40 -5.33
CA SER A 317 -10.31 1.80 -5.75
C SER A 317 -11.28 1.60 -4.58
N CYS A 318 -10.79 1.20 -3.40
CA CYS A 318 -11.64 1.07 -2.22
C CYS A 318 -12.10 2.44 -1.69
N ILE A 319 -11.24 3.46 -1.75
CA ILE A 319 -11.62 4.85 -1.43
C ILE A 319 -12.76 5.33 -2.32
N ARG A 320 -12.64 5.12 -3.64
CA ARG A 320 -13.67 5.50 -4.62
C ARG A 320 -14.99 4.78 -4.40
N HIS A 321 -14.93 3.50 -4.06
CA HIS A 321 -16.14 2.76 -3.74
C HIS A 321 -16.86 3.35 -2.52
N ASN A 322 -16.11 3.74 -1.49
CA ASN A 322 -16.68 4.43 -0.33
C ASN A 322 -17.22 5.81 -0.68
N GLU A 323 -16.55 6.57 -1.57
CA GLU A 323 -17.06 7.84 -2.09
C GLU A 323 -18.38 7.65 -2.84
N ALA A 324 -18.47 6.67 -3.74
CA ALA A 324 -19.69 6.36 -4.47
C ALA A 324 -20.83 5.93 -3.52
N LYS A 325 -20.51 5.19 -2.45
CA LYS A 325 -21.48 4.85 -1.41
C LYS A 325 -21.97 6.09 -0.66
N ALA A 326 -21.06 6.97 -0.25
CA ALA A 326 -21.42 8.22 0.43
C ALA A 326 -22.25 9.13 -0.48
N GLU A 327 -21.92 9.19 -1.77
CA GLU A 327 -22.72 9.90 -2.76
C GLU A 327 -24.13 9.31 -2.90
N PHE A 328 -24.24 7.97 -2.99
CA PHE A 328 -25.54 7.31 -2.98
C PHE A 328 -26.35 7.65 -1.73
N GLU A 329 -25.76 7.54 -0.53
CA GLU A 329 -26.41 7.90 0.75
C GLU A 329 -26.85 9.37 0.74
N THR A 330 -26.05 10.29 0.19
CA THR A 330 -26.40 11.72 0.07
C THR A 330 -27.60 11.97 -0.86
N HIS A 331 -27.89 11.06 -1.81
CA HIS A 331 -29.05 11.17 -2.70
C HIS A 331 -30.30 10.48 -2.16
N HIS A 332 -30.15 9.51 -1.26
CA HIS A 332 -31.22 8.60 -0.88
C HIS A 332 -31.51 8.57 0.64
N CYS A 333 -30.82 9.39 1.43
CA CYS A 333 -31.05 9.51 2.87
C CYS A 333 -31.33 10.96 3.25
N SER A 334 -32.14 11.15 4.30
CA SER A 334 -32.37 12.46 4.89
C SER A 334 -31.08 13.02 5.48
N ALA A 335 -30.91 14.34 5.39
CA ALA A 335 -29.73 15.01 5.95
C ALA A 335 -29.63 14.75 7.45
N VAL A 336 -28.46 14.32 7.91
CA VAL A 336 -28.18 14.22 9.34
C VAL A 336 -27.89 15.61 9.87
N LEU A 337 -28.79 16.11 10.70
CA LEU A 337 -28.66 17.37 11.43
C LEU A 337 -27.54 17.25 12.46
N THR A 338 -26.42 17.95 12.23
CA THR A 338 -25.17 17.75 12.99
C THR A 338 -24.77 18.96 13.84
N SER A 339 -25.35 20.14 13.61
CA SER A 339 -25.07 21.28 14.47
C SER A 339 -25.97 21.29 15.71
N LYS A 340 -25.54 22.03 16.73
CA LYS A 340 -26.37 22.31 17.91
C LYS A 340 -27.51 23.29 17.61
N LEU A 341 -27.68 23.71 16.36
CA LEU A 341 -28.69 24.66 15.90
C LEU A 341 -29.85 23.94 15.18
N TYR A 342 -30.35 22.85 15.77
CA TYR A 342 -31.48 22.07 15.23
C TYR A 342 -32.69 22.92 14.77
N PRO A 343 -33.10 24.01 15.46
CA PRO A 343 -34.20 24.84 14.98
C PRO A 343 -33.89 25.57 13.67
N LEU A 344 -32.64 26.00 13.49
CA LEU A 344 -32.19 26.67 12.27
C LEU A 344 -32.06 25.67 11.12
N GLU A 345 -31.52 24.48 11.39
CA GLU A 345 -31.41 23.42 10.39
C GLU A 345 -32.78 22.93 9.93
N LYS A 346 -33.75 22.80 10.85
CA LYS A 346 -35.14 22.47 10.53
C LYS A 346 -35.85 23.59 9.75
N TYR A 347 -35.54 24.85 10.05
CA TYR A 347 -36.03 25.97 9.25
C TYR A 347 -35.44 25.95 7.82
N ILE A 348 -34.15 25.64 7.68
CA ILE A 348 -33.49 25.49 6.38
C ILE A 348 -34.02 24.29 5.60
N GLU A 349 -34.37 23.19 6.27
CA GLU A 349 -35.04 22.03 5.66
C GLU A 349 -36.37 22.39 4.99
N HIS A 350 -37.06 23.43 5.50
CA HIS A 350 -38.32 23.93 4.97
C HIS A 350 -38.17 25.13 4.01
N LEU A 351 -36.95 25.58 3.69
CA LEU A 351 -36.74 26.59 2.66
C LEU A 351 -36.92 25.98 1.27
N GLU A 352 -37.84 26.53 0.47
CA GLU A 352 -38.07 26.09 -0.91
C GLU A 352 -36.86 26.32 -1.82
N ALA A 353 -36.03 27.34 -1.54
CA ALA A 353 -34.78 27.59 -2.22
C ALA A 353 -33.79 28.38 -1.35
N ILE A 354 -32.51 28.03 -1.42
CA ILE A 354 -31.41 28.84 -0.88
C ILE A 354 -30.93 29.78 -1.99
N SER A 355 -30.73 31.06 -1.69
CA SER A 355 -30.19 32.02 -2.67
C SER A 355 -28.87 31.52 -3.27
N GLU A 356 -28.71 31.63 -4.60
CA GLU A 356 -27.46 31.24 -5.29
C GLU A 356 -26.22 31.95 -4.73
N SER A 357 -26.37 33.18 -4.22
CA SER A 357 -25.28 33.93 -3.58
C SER A 357 -24.78 33.29 -2.28
N CYS A 358 -25.60 32.47 -1.63
CA CYS A 358 -25.29 31.74 -0.41
C CYS A 358 -24.82 30.30 -0.70
N ILE A 359 -24.96 29.83 -1.95
CA ILE A 359 -24.54 28.50 -2.38
C ILE A 359 -23.13 28.61 -2.95
N MET A 360 -22.17 28.12 -2.18
CA MET A 360 -20.84 27.88 -2.70
C MET A 360 -20.90 26.71 -3.69
N LYS A 361 -21.00 26.99 -5.00
CA LYS A 361 -21.12 25.97 -6.08
C LYS A 361 -20.08 24.85 -5.98
N ARG A 362 -18.89 25.17 -5.48
CA ARG A 362 -17.78 24.23 -5.23
C ARG A 362 -18.06 23.18 -4.14
N TRP A 363 -18.97 23.45 -3.20
CA TRP A 363 -19.40 22.52 -2.15
C TRP A 363 -20.81 21.96 -2.43
N SER A 364 -21.26 22.09 -3.68
CA SER A 364 -22.52 21.50 -4.14
C SER A 364 -22.30 20.12 -4.74
N LYS A 365 -23.38 19.36 -4.88
CA LYS A 365 -23.38 18.05 -5.56
C LYS A 365 -22.84 18.15 -7.00
N LEU A 366 -23.00 19.30 -7.65
CA LEU A 366 -22.66 19.57 -9.06
C LEU A 366 -21.22 20.12 -9.25
N ALA A 367 -20.41 20.15 -8.18
CA ALA A 367 -19.07 20.76 -8.22
C ALA A 367 -18.14 20.16 -9.29
N LYS A 368 -18.35 18.89 -9.68
CA LYS A 368 -17.56 18.18 -10.70
C LYS A 368 -18.11 18.35 -12.12
N GLU A 369 -19.35 18.77 -12.30
CA GLU A 369 -20.01 18.93 -13.62
C GLU A 369 -19.58 20.20 -14.37
N THR A 370 -19.03 21.17 -13.64
CA THR A 370 -18.61 22.48 -14.18
C THR A 370 -17.18 22.50 -14.74
N VAL A 371 -16.47 21.38 -14.71
CA VAL A 371 -15.06 21.29 -15.14
C VAL A 371 -14.93 20.74 -16.56
N GLN A 372 -14.42 21.53 -17.50
CA GLN A 372 -14.07 21.06 -18.85
C GLN A 372 -12.73 20.29 -18.81
N VAL A 373 -12.69 19.10 -19.41
CA VAL A 373 -11.50 18.25 -19.51
C VAL A 373 -10.78 18.59 -20.81
N HIS A 374 -9.56 19.15 -20.73
CA HIS A 374 -8.67 19.29 -21.88
C HIS A 374 -7.82 18.02 -22.03
N HIS A 375 -7.83 17.46 -23.24
CA HIS A 375 -7.04 16.28 -23.62
C HIS A 375 -5.78 16.73 -24.37
N ASP A 376 -4.62 16.58 -23.74
CA ASP A 376 -3.34 16.65 -24.44
C ASP A 376 -2.82 15.22 -24.64
N ASN A 377 -2.91 14.75 -25.89
CA ASN A 377 -2.41 13.44 -26.31
C ASN A 377 -0.96 13.57 -26.77
N GLU A 378 -0.07 12.75 -26.21
CA GLU A 378 1.04 12.15 -26.94
C GLU A 378 1.41 10.83 -26.25
N SER A 379 1.11 9.71 -26.91
CA SER A 379 1.49 8.37 -26.47
C SER A 379 2.59 7.82 -27.37
N GLN A 380 3.58 7.18 -26.76
CA GLN A 380 4.33 6.09 -27.39
C GLN A 380 5.07 5.28 -26.32
N GLY A 381 4.81 3.96 -26.28
CA GLY A 381 5.68 3.01 -25.58
C GLY A 381 5.05 1.67 -25.22
N ASP A 382 5.47 0.60 -25.92
CA ASP A 382 5.03 -0.78 -25.71
C ASP A 382 5.22 -1.34 -24.28
N ALA A 383 4.13 -1.88 -23.68
CA ALA A 383 4.15 -3.05 -22.78
C ALA A 383 2.73 -3.67 -22.52
N PRO A 384 2.29 -4.79 -23.17
CA PRO A 384 0.84 -5.07 -23.21
C PRO A 384 0.25 -6.29 -22.48
N ASN A 385 1.01 -7.33 -22.07
CA ASN A 385 0.34 -8.63 -21.85
C ASN A 385 -0.37 -8.81 -20.49
N ILE A 386 0.20 -8.30 -19.39
CA ILE A 386 -0.32 -8.54 -18.04
C ILE A 386 -1.57 -7.70 -17.73
N ILE A 387 -1.61 -6.46 -18.23
CA ILE A 387 -2.74 -5.54 -18.01
C ILE A 387 -3.94 -6.00 -18.85
N ARG A 388 -3.71 -6.38 -20.12
CA ARG A 388 -4.75 -6.97 -21.01
C ARG A 388 -5.33 -8.24 -20.40
N TYR A 389 -4.49 -9.13 -19.85
CA TYR A 389 -4.96 -10.34 -19.16
C TYR A 389 -5.84 -10.01 -17.94
N GLY A 390 -5.44 -9.03 -17.12
CA GLY A 390 -6.20 -8.63 -15.94
C GLY A 390 -7.60 -8.10 -16.27
N ALA A 391 -7.71 -7.26 -17.30
CA ALA A 391 -8.98 -6.72 -17.77
C ALA A 391 -9.89 -7.84 -18.32
N LEU A 392 -9.36 -8.70 -19.21
CA LEU A 392 -10.10 -9.81 -19.78
C LEU A 392 -10.56 -10.81 -18.72
N SER A 393 -9.71 -11.14 -17.73
CA SER A 393 -10.06 -12.05 -16.65
C SER A 393 -11.25 -11.53 -15.82
N SER A 394 -11.31 -10.22 -15.55
CA SER A 394 -12.43 -9.62 -14.82
C SER A 394 -13.73 -9.68 -15.62
N MET A 395 -13.67 -9.41 -16.93
CA MET A 395 -14.82 -9.53 -17.83
C MET A 395 -15.31 -10.98 -17.90
N CYS A 396 -14.39 -11.95 -18.00
CA CYS A 396 -14.73 -13.36 -18.01
C CYS A 396 -15.40 -13.81 -16.71
N SER A 397 -14.92 -13.38 -15.53
CA SER A 397 -15.57 -13.71 -14.25
C SER A 397 -17.01 -13.20 -14.17
N ARG A 398 -17.26 -11.98 -14.67
CA ARG A 398 -18.60 -11.38 -14.68
C ARG A 398 -19.53 -12.08 -15.67
N MET A 399 -19.04 -12.43 -16.85
CA MET A 399 -19.76 -13.24 -17.83
C MET A 399 -20.07 -14.64 -17.26
N SER A 400 -19.12 -15.31 -16.60
CA SER A 400 -19.32 -16.63 -15.99
C SER A 400 -20.42 -16.62 -14.93
N TYR A 401 -20.52 -15.55 -14.12
CA TYR A 401 -21.60 -15.38 -13.15
C TYR A 401 -22.98 -15.34 -13.82
N PHE A 402 -23.15 -14.58 -14.91
CA PHE A 402 -24.45 -14.51 -15.60
C PHE A 402 -24.74 -15.78 -16.41
N ALA A 403 -23.71 -16.35 -17.06
CA ALA A 403 -23.83 -17.58 -17.82
C ALA A 403 -24.22 -18.77 -16.94
N SER A 404 -23.84 -18.80 -15.65
CA SER A 404 -24.23 -19.87 -14.73
C SER A 404 -25.71 -19.82 -14.32
N GLN A 405 -26.41 -18.70 -14.55
CA GLN A 405 -27.81 -18.54 -14.12
C GLN A 405 -28.80 -19.22 -15.07
N SER A 406 -28.36 -19.67 -16.25
CA SER A 406 -29.23 -20.31 -17.25
C SER A 406 -28.46 -21.35 -18.05
N GLU A 407 -29.06 -22.51 -18.28
CA GLU A 407 -28.46 -23.57 -19.09
C GLU A 407 -28.21 -23.12 -20.53
N LYS A 408 -29.10 -22.29 -21.09
CA LYS A 408 -28.94 -21.72 -22.43
C LYS A 408 -27.73 -20.77 -22.48
N ALA A 409 -27.64 -19.84 -21.53
CA ALA A 409 -26.54 -18.89 -21.44
C ALA A 409 -25.19 -19.59 -21.16
N PHE A 410 -25.20 -20.65 -20.35
CA PHE A 410 -24.03 -21.49 -20.10
C PHE A 410 -23.52 -22.16 -21.37
N LYS A 411 -24.43 -22.79 -22.14
CA LYS A 411 -24.08 -23.47 -23.39
C LYS A 411 -23.52 -22.48 -24.42
N GLU A 412 -24.16 -21.31 -24.55
CA GLU A 412 -23.74 -20.24 -25.45
C GLU A 412 -22.37 -19.66 -25.07
N ALA A 413 -22.20 -19.25 -23.81
CA ALA A 413 -20.94 -18.72 -23.32
C ALA A 413 -19.81 -19.75 -23.45
N ARG A 414 -20.07 -21.03 -23.13
CA ARG A 414 -19.06 -22.10 -23.27
C ARG A 414 -18.60 -22.26 -24.71
N CYS A 415 -19.52 -22.33 -25.67
CA CYS A 415 -19.19 -22.46 -27.09
C CYS A 415 -18.38 -21.25 -27.59
N GLU A 416 -18.79 -20.05 -27.21
CA GLU A 416 -18.15 -18.82 -27.68
C GLU A 416 -16.77 -18.60 -27.03
N ILE A 417 -16.62 -18.91 -25.74
CA ILE A 417 -15.31 -18.92 -25.07
C ILE A 417 -14.37 -19.89 -25.77
N GLN A 418 -14.84 -21.09 -26.10
CA GLN A 418 -14.01 -22.09 -26.77
C GLN A 418 -13.61 -21.63 -28.18
N ARG A 419 -14.55 -21.06 -28.95
CA ARG A 419 -14.30 -20.49 -30.27
C ARG A 419 -13.25 -19.37 -30.21
N LEU A 420 -13.45 -18.40 -29.31
CA LEU A 420 -12.53 -17.29 -29.10
C LEU A 420 -11.16 -17.78 -28.61
N THR A 421 -11.11 -18.79 -27.74
CA THR A 421 -9.85 -19.36 -27.26
C THR A 421 -9.03 -19.93 -28.41
N CYS A 422 -9.64 -20.75 -29.27
CA CYS A 422 -8.96 -21.28 -30.46
C CYS A 422 -8.47 -20.17 -31.40
N GLN A 423 -9.28 -19.13 -31.62
CA GLN A 423 -8.91 -17.98 -32.45
C GLN A 423 -7.73 -17.19 -31.84
N MET A 424 -7.72 -16.98 -30.53
CA MET A 424 -6.62 -16.28 -29.85
C MET A 424 -5.33 -17.11 -29.87
N GLU A 425 -5.40 -18.45 -29.75
CA GLU A 425 -4.24 -19.33 -29.86
C GLU A 425 -3.59 -19.25 -31.24
N GLU A 426 -4.38 -19.12 -32.30
CA GLU A 426 -3.90 -18.96 -33.68
C GLU A 426 -3.24 -17.60 -33.91
N LEU A 427 -3.84 -16.51 -33.41
CA LEU A 427 -3.24 -15.16 -33.45
C LEU A 427 -1.93 -15.08 -32.64
N CYS A 428 -1.81 -15.83 -31.55
CA CYS A 428 -0.56 -15.92 -30.78
C CYS A 428 0.54 -16.65 -31.56
N LYS A 429 0.22 -17.71 -32.31
CA LYS A 429 1.22 -18.43 -33.13
C LYS A 429 1.75 -17.54 -34.26
N ASN A 430 0.86 -16.81 -34.93
CA ASN A 430 1.22 -15.92 -36.05
C ASN A 430 2.03 -14.68 -35.64
N SER A 431 1.94 -14.26 -34.37
CA SER A 431 2.70 -13.11 -33.86
C SER A 431 4.14 -13.48 -33.44
N VAL A 432 4.38 -14.72 -33.03
CA VAL A 432 5.73 -15.23 -32.72
C VAL A 432 6.59 -15.36 -33.99
N GLU A 433 6.01 -15.73 -35.12
CA GLU A 433 6.73 -15.83 -36.41
C GLU A 433 7.09 -14.47 -37.05
N LYS A 434 6.45 -13.39 -36.61
CA LYS A 434 6.72 -12.01 -37.06
C LYS A 434 7.83 -11.32 -36.26
N SER A 435 7.99 -11.65 -34.98
CA SER A 435 8.97 -10.95 -34.13
C SER A 435 10.43 -11.38 -34.34
N GLU A 436 10.69 -12.48 -35.05
CA GLU A 436 12.06 -12.94 -35.34
C GLU A 436 12.73 -12.16 -36.49
N ARG A 437 12.04 -11.23 -37.16
CA ARG A 437 12.56 -10.49 -38.34
C ARG A 437 12.87 -9.01 -38.14
N GLU A 438 12.53 -8.40 -37.01
CA GLU A 438 12.75 -6.97 -36.77
C GLU A 438 13.35 -6.70 -35.39
N ASP A 439 14.63 -7.06 -35.20
CA ASP A 439 15.39 -6.65 -34.02
C ASP A 439 16.68 -5.95 -34.47
N LEU A 440 16.57 -4.69 -34.89
CA LEU A 440 17.68 -3.73 -34.99
C LEU A 440 17.12 -2.30 -35.12
N LYS A 441 16.72 -1.71 -33.99
CA LYS A 441 16.82 -0.27 -33.60
C LYS A 441 15.65 0.15 -32.70
N ALA A 442 15.85 0.05 -31.39
CA ALA A 442 15.16 0.91 -30.43
C ALA A 442 16.06 1.13 -29.20
N THR A 443 16.76 2.26 -29.16
CA THR A 443 17.40 2.77 -27.95
C THR A 443 16.34 3.16 -26.93
N LYS A 444 15.87 2.20 -26.11
CA LYS A 444 15.05 2.49 -24.91
C LYS A 444 16.00 2.84 -23.76
N HIS A 445 15.89 4.07 -23.24
CA HIS A 445 16.58 4.51 -22.03
C HIS A 445 16.36 3.52 -20.87
N HIS A 446 17.42 2.84 -20.44
CA HIS A 446 17.36 1.83 -19.39
C HIS A 446 17.40 2.49 -17.99
N VAL A 447 16.24 2.78 -17.39
CA VAL A 447 16.15 3.33 -16.03
C VAL A 447 16.51 2.25 -15.00
N ARG A 448 17.52 2.52 -14.18
CA ARG A 448 18.02 1.61 -13.13
C ARG A 448 17.24 1.76 -11.82
N ASP A 449 17.30 0.72 -10.98
CA ASP A 449 16.68 0.72 -9.65
C ASP A 449 17.36 1.72 -8.69
N PRO A 450 16.60 2.36 -7.77
CA PRO A 450 17.16 3.25 -6.75
C PRO A 450 18.15 2.54 -5.81
N ILE A 451 19.14 3.26 -5.27
CA ILE A 451 20.01 2.74 -4.18
C ILE A 451 19.27 2.80 -2.84
N ILE A 452 19.50 1.80 -1.97
CA ILE A 452 19.06 1.80 -0.57
C ILE A 452 19.86 2.87 0.20
N VAL A 453 19.30 4.07 0.39
CA VAL A 453 19.96 5.16 1.14
C VAL A 453 19.63 5.07 2.63
N LYS A 454 20.61 5.28 3.53
CA LYS A 454 20.33 5.43 4.97
C LYS A 454 19.60 6.76 5.19
N ALA A 455 18.39 6.73 5.75
CA ALA A 455 17.63 7.95 6.07
C ALA A 455 18.40 8.81 7.10
N LYS A 456 18.43 10.13 6.89
CA LYS A 456 18.81 11.11 7.93
C LYS A 456 17.61 11.29 8.86
N GLY A 457 17.70 10.80 10.10
CA GLY A 457 16.70 11.02 11.15
C GLY A 457 16.91 10.15 12.39
N ASN A 458 17.27 10.83 13.50
CA ASN A 458 17.42 10.45 14.92
C ASN A 458 18.15 9.11 15.25
N PRO A 459 19.37 9.13 15.84
CA PRO A 459 20.02 7.93 16.36
C PRO A 459 19.37 7.54 17.69
N GLY A 460 18.17 6.96 17.63
CA GLY A 460 17.61 6.25 18.76
C GLY A 460 18.50 5.04 19.05
N ASN A 461 19.35 5.17 20.07
CA ASN A 461 20.17 4.14 20.72
C ASN A 461 20.31 2.80 19.96
N LEU A 462 21.05 2.82 18.85
CA LEU A 462 21.59 1.61 18.26
C LEU A 462 22.78 1.19 19.11
N LYS A 463 22.53 0.41 20.17
CA LYS A 463 23.58 -0.40 20.78
C LYS A 463 24.23 -1.20 19.66
N ASP A 464 25.54 -0.99 19.53
CA ASP A 464 26.42 -1.54 18.52
C ASP A 464 26.26 -3.07 18.44
N LYS A 465 25.45 -3.56 17.49
CA LYS A 465 25.37 -4.99 17.20
C LYS A 465 26.52 -5.34 16.29
N PHE A 466 27.71 -5.51 16.88
CA PHE A 466 28.74 -6.38 16.31
C PHE A 466 28.04 -7.69 15.91
N LYS A 467 28.06 -8.01 14.61
CA LYS A 467 27.51 -9.26 14.09
C LYS A 467 28.23 -10.41 14.79
N LYS A 468 27.59 -11.05 15.77
CA LYS A 468 28.09 -12.29 16.36
C LYS A 468 28.31 -13.31 15.23
N PRO A 469 29.48 -13.95 15.13
CA PRO A 469 29.73 -14.92 14.07
C PRO A 469 28.71 -16.07 14.16
N ARG A 470 28.29 -16.60 13.00
CA ARG A 470 27.35 -17.74 12.97
C ARG A 470 28.08 -19.00 13.42
N HIS A 471 27.53 -19.68 14.42
CA HIS A 471 28.03 -20.93 14.97
C HIS A 471 27.28 -22.11 14.33
N CYS A 472 27.98 -23.21 14.09
CA CYS A 472 27.40 -24.46 13.61
C CYS A 472 26.37 -24.98 14.64
N GLY A 473 25.19 -25.39 14.19
CA GLY A 473 24.12 -25.86 15.08
C GLY A 473 24.47 -27.12 15.88
N LYS A 474 25.40 -27.95 15.38
CA LYS A 474 25.82 -29.22 15.99
C LYS A 474 27.05 -29.04 16.91
N CYS A 475 28.21 -28.68 16.35
CA CYS A 475 29.46 -28.55 17.12
C CYS A 475 29.71 -27.16 17.74
N LYS A 476 28.81 -26.19 17.50
CA LYS A 476 28.90 -24.80 17.97
C LYS A 476 30.16 -24.03 17.55
N LYS A 477 31.01 -24.55 16.66
CA LYS A 477 32.17 -23.82 16.11
C LYS A 477 31.77 -22.85 14.98
N VAL A 478 32.52 -21.76 14.82
CA VAL A 478 32.32 -20.77 13.75
C VAL A 478 32.95 -21.23 12.42
N ARG A 479 32.58 -20.60 11.29
CA ARG A 479 33.05 -20.84 9.89
C ARG A 479 32.38 -21.92 9.04
N HIS A 480 31.52 -22.80 9.58
CA HIS A 480 30.83 -23.80 8.75
C HIS A 480 29.37 -24.02 9.17
N THR A 481 28.58 -24.65 8.29
CA THR A 481 27.17 -25.01 8.56
C THR A 481 27.07 -26.47 9.00
N VAL A 482 25.95 -26.86 9.61
CA VAL A 482 25.71 -28.25 10.07
C VAL A 482 26.00 -29.30 8.99
N ARG A 483 25.71 -29.00 7.72
CA ARG A 483 25.93 -29.89 6.57
C ARG A 483 27.40 -30.14 6.22
N LYS A 484 28.32 -29.29 6.68
CA LYS A 484 29.76 -29.41 6.47
C LYS A 484 30.50 -29.62 7.80
N CYS A 485 29.78 -30.07 8.84
CA CYS A 485 30.33 -30.30 10.16
C CYS A 485 31.10 -31.63 10.17
N PRO A 486 32.39 -31.67 10.53
CA PRO A 486 33.17 -32.90 10.59
C PRO A 486 32.54 -33.98 11.50
N GLU A 487 31.91 -33.56 12.59
CA GLU A 487 31.15 -34.42 13.52
C GLU A 487 29.81 -34.95 12.96
N PHE A 488 29.40 -34.49 11.77
CA PHE A 488 28.24 -35.04 11.05
C PHE A 488 28.67 -36.10 10.02
N VAL A 489 29.90 -36.02 9.51
CA VAL A 489 30.45 -36.98 8.54
C VAL A 489 30.81 -38.30 9.23
N ASN A 490 31.25 -38.28 10.49
CA ASN A 490 31.64 -39.49 11.22
C ASN A 490 30.47 -40.33 11.77
N THR A 491 29.24 -39.78 11.86
CA THR A 491 28.07 -40.55 12.34
C THR A 491 27.45 -41.45 11.27
N HIS A 492 27.84 -41.30 9.99
CA HIS A 492 27.33 -42.15 8.91
C HIS A 492 28.09 -43.47 8.74
N ASN A 493 29.29 -43.58 9.32
CA ASN A 493 30.13 -44.79 9.24
C ASN A 493 29.95 -45.75 10.43
N ALA A 494 29.02 -45.47 11.35
CA ALA A 494 28.80 -46.27 12.57
C ALA A 494 27.45 -47.03 12.60
N PHE A 495 26.77 -47.18 11.46
CA PHE A 495 25.50 -47.93 11.35
C PHE A 495 25.64 -49.28 10.63
N ILE A 496 26.86 -49.76 10.41
CA ILE A 496 27.11 -51.17 10.07
C ILE A 496 27.64 -51.83 11.34
N ASN A 497 26.96 -52.87 11.81
CA ASN A 497 27.20 -53.67 13.02
C ASN A 497 26.57 -53.17 14.33
N ILE A 498 25.26 -53.38 14.49
CA ILE A 498 24.69 -53.94 15.74
C ILE A 498 23.45 -54.77 15.34
N GLU A 499 23.66 -56.03 14.95
CA GLU A 499 22.59 -57.04 14.85
C GLU A 499 22.63 -58.03 16.03
N ASP A 500 23.55 -57.87 16.98
CA ASP A 500 23.68 -58.73 18.16
C ASP A 500 23.57 -57.93 19.45
N SER A 501 22.35 -57.78 19.97
CA SER A 501 22.04 -57.63 21.42
C SER A 501 20.53 -57.58 21.62
N ILE A 502 19.91 -58.76 21.60
CA ILE A 502 18.53 -59.02 22.04
C ILE A 502 18.53 -59.25 23.56
N LYS A 503 17.40 -58.87 24.21
CA LYS A 503 16.94 -59.18 25.59
C LYS A 503 17.51 -58.32 26.72
N ASP A 504 16.66 -57.44 27.27
CA ASP A 504 16.13 -57.62 28.63
C ASP A 504 15.14 -56.51 29.03
N MET A 505 14.04 -56.95 29.68
CA MET A 505 13.09 -56.21 30.54
C MET A 505 12.25 -55.10 29.89
N GLY A 506 10.92 -55.04 29.97
CA GLY A 506 9.99 -55.53 30.99
C GLY A 506 9.14 -54.36 31.47
N ASP A 507 7.83 -54.42 31.20
CA ASP A 507 6.71 -53.69 31.83
C ASP A 507 6.68 -52.14 31.89
N MET A 508 5.65 -51.57 31.24
CA MET A 508 5.15 -50.20 31.46
C MET A 508 3.68 -50.26 31.89
N PRO A 509 3.32 -49.77 33.09
CA PRO A 509 1.94 -49.45 33.41
C PRO A 509 1.59 -48.00 33.07
N SER A 510 0.35 -47.84 32.62
CA SER A 510 -0.44 -46.63 32.42
C SER A 510 -0.46 -45.68 33.61
N LEU A 511 -0.37 -44.36 33.36
CA LEU A 511 -1.04 -43.33 34.18
C LEU A 511 -1.55 -42.17 33.31
N LEU A 512 -2.89 -42.08 33.28
CA LEU A 512 -3.70 -40.93 32.89
C LEU A 512 -3.88 -39.99 34.10
N ASN A 513 -4.16 -38.72 33.79
CA ASN A 513 -4.73 -37.65 34.63
C ASN A 513 -3.83 -37.00 35.69
N HIS A 514 -3.48 -35.73 35.50
CA HIS A 514 -4.25 -34.56 35.98
C HIS A 514 -3.43 -33.27 35.84
N ASN A 515 -4.01 -32.23 35.22
CA ASN A 515 -4.25 -30.91 35.84
C ASN A 515 -4.60 -29.86 34.78
N MET A 516 -5.88 -29.50 34.77
CA MET A 516 -6.36 -28.20 34.35
C MET A 516 -6.09 -27.20 35.49
N GLU A 517 -5.58 -26.02 35.15
CA GLU A 517 -5.97 -24.73 35.74
C GLU A 517 -5.21 -23.60 35.02
N GLY A 518 -5.93 -22.57 34.56
CA GLY A 518 -5.29 -21.47 33.82
C GLY A 518 -6.23 -20.46 33.17
N GLY A 519 -7.20 -19.94 33.95
CA GLY A 519 -7.77 -18.58 33.87
C GLY A 519 -7.97 -17.91 32.51
N SER A 520 -9.23 -17.90 32.05
CA SER A 520 -9.73 -16.92 31.07
C SER A 520 -9.86 -15.54 31.74
N ARG A 521 -9.27 -14.51 31.13
CA ARG A 521 -9.71 -13.12 31.29
C ARG A 521 -10.31 -12.65 29.98
N HIS A 522 -11.64 -12.67 29.93
CA HIS A 522 -12.43 -11.85 29.03
C HIS A 522 -12.38 -10.41 29.55
N GLU A 523 -11.84 -9.49 28.75
CA GLU A 523 -12.22 -8.08 28.80
C GLU A 523 -12.85 -7.71 27.47
N THR A 524 -14.14 -7.48 27.55
CA THR A 524 -15.00 -6.78 26.60
C THR A 524 -14.53 -5.35 26.40
N ASN A 525 -14.41 -4.90 25.16
CA ASN A 525 -14.54 -3.50 24.80
C ASN A 525 -15.01 -3.40 23.34
N GLU A 526 -16.31 -3.60 23.16
CA GLU A 526 -17.04 -3.06 22.02
C GLU A 526 -17.25 -1.56 22.26
N PHE A 527 -16.43 -0.74 21.63
CA PHE A 527 -16.80 0.63 21.29
C PHE A 527 -16.82 0.74 19.76
N SER A 528 -18.01 0.49 19.22
CA SER A 528 -18.39 0.84 17.86
C SER A 528 -18.32 2.36 17.70
N GLN A 529 -17.24 2.87 17.11
CA GLN A 529 -17.22 4.18 16.48
C GLN A 529 -17.21 4.00 14.97
N ASN A 530 -18.41 4.08 14.38
CA ASN A 530 -18.60 4.32 12.96
C ASN A 530 -17.98 5.68 12.61
N VAL A 531 -16.77 5.67 12.04
CA VAL A 531 -16.16 6.86 11.44
C VAL A 531 -16.27 6.70 9.93
N SER A 532 -17.27 7.36 9.35
CA SER A 532 -17.37 7.56 7.90
C SER A 532 -16.11 8.27 7.41
N LEU A 533 -15.31 7.55 6.63
CA LEU A 533 -14.17 8.08 5.87
C LEU A 533 -14.70 8.69 4.59
N THR A 534 -15.14 9.94 4.67
CA THR A 534 -15.54 10.74 3.51
C THR A 534 -14.37 11.63 3.13
N PHE A 535 -13.84 11.43 1.91
CA PHE A 535 -13.17 12.53 1.20
C PHE A 535 -14.21 13.62 1.03
N PHE A 536 -13.90 14.84 1.46
CA PHE A 536 -14.85 15.94 1.49
C PHE A 536 -15.42 16.25 0.10
N LYS A 537 -16.69 15.88 -0.09
CA LYS A 537 -17.73 16.83 -0.40
C LYS A 537 -18.13 17.57 0.88
#